data_AF-A0A7S0RFV1-F1
#
_entry.id   AF-A0A7S0RFV1-F1
#
_cell.length_a   1.000
_cell.length_b   1.000
_cell.length_c   1.000
_cell.angle_alpha   90.00
_cell.angle_beta   90.00
_cell.angle_gamma   90.00
#
_symmetry.space_group_name_H-M   'P 1'
#
loop_
_entity.id
_entity.type
_entity.pdbx_description
1 polymer ?
#
loop_
_entity_poly.entity_id
_entity_poly.type
_entity_poly.pdbx_seq_one_letter_code
_entity_poly.pdbx_strand_id
1 'polypeptide(L)'
;PHYDPAQLHSFIQQVANARLPDLYKAVWKGADADALATCAPISQLGQDLWVLQVLKYKREGFFLDIGAGDGVEISNTLRLERDFGWRGIAIEPSRQFEALRRNRKCCCLKECVGEKEETVVFVEDYLHGEHNHFSGMVKYADCYQQQGTE
;
A
#
# COMPACT_ATOMS: atom_id res chain seq x y z
N PRO A 1 -4.82 -20.45 6.36
CA PRO A 1 -5.70 -20.12 5.22
C PRO A 1 -4.91 -20.29 3.90
N HIS A 2 -5.35 -21.17 3.01
CA HIS A 2 -4.71 -21.37 1.71
C HIS A 2 -5.10 -20.22 0.77
N TYR A 3 -4.10 -19.59 0.16
CA TYR A 3 -4.24 -18.52 -0.83
C TYR A 3 -4.54 -19.12 -2.21
N ASP A 4 -5.59 -18.61 -2.88
CA ASP A 4 -5.95 -18.97 -4.26
C ASP A 4 -5.61 -17.81 -5.22
N PRO A 5 -4.60 -17.95 -6.09
CA PRO A 5 -4.22 -16.94 -7.07
C PRO A 5 -5.34 -16.56 -8.05
N ALA A 6 -6.26 -17.49 -8.37
CA ALA A 6 -7.35 -17.23 -9.31
C ALA A 6 -8.37 -16.25 -8.72
N GLN A 7 -8.60 -16.29 -7.41
CA GLN A 7 -9.43 -15.33 -6.70
C GLN A 7 -8.86 -13.91 -6.78
N LEU A 8 -7.55 -13.74 -6.63
CA LEU A 8 -6.91 -12.43 -6.74
C LEU A 8 -7.03 -11.88 -8.16
N HIS A 9 -6.77 -12.71 -9.18
CA HIS A 9 -6.87 -12.28 -10.57
C HIS A 9 -8.30 -11.86 -10.95
N SER A 10 -9.29 -12.65 -10.55
CA SER A 10 -10.72 -12.32 -10.76
C SER A 10 -11.12 -11.03 -10.05
N PHE A 11 -10.64 -10.83 -8.81
CA PHE A 11 -10.88 -9.60 -8.07
C PHE A 11 -10.26 -8.37 -8.74
N ILE A 12 -8.99 -8.44 -9.16
CA ILE A 12 -8.32 -7.34 -9.88
C ILE A 12 -9.10 -6.98 -11.16
N GLN A 13 -9.58 -7.98 -11.91
CA GLN A 13 -10.40 -7.75 -13.10
C GLN A 13 -11.76 -7.13 -12.75
N GLN A 14 -12.39 -7.50 -11.63
CA GLN A 14 -13.62 -6.86 -11.17
C GLN A 14 -13.38 -5.41 -10.75
N VAL A 15 -12.31 -5.14 -10.01
CA VAL A 15 -11.92 -3.78 -9.59
C VAL A 15 -11.66 -2.89 -10.81
N ALA A 16 -10.93 -3.39 -11.79
CA ALA A 16 -10.58 -2.65 -13.01
C ALA A 16 -11.80 -2.30 -13.87
N ASN A 17 -12.84 -3.15 -13.86
CA ASN A 17 -14.00 -3.03 -14.76
C ASN A 17 -15.27 -2.47 -14.09
N ALA A 18 -15.33 -2.38 -12.77
CA ALA A 18 -16.51 -1.92 -12.05
C ALA A 18 -16.47 -0.40 -11.80
N ARG A 19 -17.65 0.25 -11.90
CA ARG A 19 -17.81 1.57 -11.26
C ARG A 19 -17.70 1.36 -9.76
N LEU A 20 -16.89 2.18 -9.08
CA LEU A 20 -16.62 2.09 -7.63
C LEU A 20 -17.87 1.73 -6.80
N PRO A 21 -19.05 2.38 -6.98
CA PRO A 21 -20.26 2.04 -6.22
C PRO A 21 -20.84 0.64 -6.45
N ASP A 22 -20.67 0.08 -7.65
CA ASP A 22 -21.19 -1.24 -8.02
C ASP A 22 -20.27 -2.36 -7.54
N LEU A 23 -18.95 -2.12 -7.56
CA LEU A 23 -17.94 -2.98 -6.94
C LEU A 23 -18.22 -3.19 -5.45
N TYR A 24 -18.61 -2.12 -4.75
CA TYR A 24 -18.91 -2.18 -3.32
C TYR A 24 -20.20 -2.93 -2.98
N LYS A 25 -21.15 -3.09 -3.90
CA LYS A 25 -22.38 -3.84 -3.64
C LYS A 25 -22.23 -5.32 -3.95
N ALA A 26 -21.48 -5.66 -4.99
CA ALA A 26 -21.33 -7.05 -5.42
C ALA A 26 -20.45 -7.90 -4.49
N VAL A 27 -19.49 -7.26 -3.82
CA VAL A 27 -18.41 -7.95 -3.08
C VAL A 27 -18.72 -8.11 -1.57
N TRP A 28 -19.77 -7.47 -1.04
CA TRP A 28 -19.94 -7.19 0.39
C TRP A 28 -21.23 -7.80 0.96
N LYS A 29 -21.12 -8.65 1.98
CA LYS A 29 -22.26 -9.19 2.76
C LYS A 29 -21.91 -9.29 4.24
N GLY A 30 -22.74 -8.71 5.12
CA GLY A 30 -22.65 -8.82 6.58
C GLY A 30 -22.46 -7.45 7.28
N ALA A 31 -22.76 -7.34 8.57
CA ALA A 31 -22.86 -6.03 9.26
C ALA A 31 -21.60 -5.13 9.17
N ASP A 32 -20.39 -5.68 9.30
CA ASP A 32 -19.13 -4.93 9.10
C ASP A 32 -18.87 -4.63 7.61
N ALA A 33 -19.34 -5.50 6.72
CA ALA A 33 -19.26 -5.32 5.28
C ALA A 33 -20.23 -4.24 4.80
N ASP A 34 -21.44 -4.16 5.36
CA ASP A 34 -22.46 -3.19 4.97
C ASP A 34 -22.04 -1.77 5.34
N ALA A 35 -21.35 -1.58 6.47
CA ALA A 35 -20.79 -0.30 6.88
C ALA A 35 -19.64 0.15 5.96
N LEU A 36 -18.72 -0.78 5.64
CA LEU A 36 -17.57 -0.45 4.80
C LEU A 36 -17.88 -0.41 3.29
N ALA A 37 -18.97 -1.04 2.82
CA ALA A 37 -19.45 -0.98 1.43
C ALA A 37 -19.83 0.44 0.98
N THR A 38 -19.91 1.37 1.92
CA THR A 38 -20.16 2.80 1.63
C THR A 38 -18.89 3.64 1.77
N CYS A 39 -17.76 3.04 2.18
CA CYS A 39 -16.52 3.75 2.44
C CYS A 39 -15.58 3.67 1.22
N ALA A 40 -15.15 4.83 0.71
CA ALA A 40 -14.17 4.90 -0.36
C ALA A 40 -12.84 4.23 0.07
N PRO A 41 -12.06 3.65 -0.86
CA PRO A 41 -10.78 3.07 -0.51
C PRO A 41 -9.81 4.20 -0.15
N ILE A 42 -8.91 3.96 0.80
CA ILE A 42 -7.78 4.88 1.00
C ILE A 42 -6.69 4.54 -0.01
N SER A 43 -6.47 3.24 -0.25
CA SER A 43 -5.46 2.75 -1.18
C SER A 43 -5.78 3.05 -2.65
N GLN A 44 -4.74 3.10 -3.49
CA GLN A 44 -4.85 3.46 -4.91
C GLN A 44 -5.85 2.58 -5.67
N LEU A 45 -5.90 1.28 -5.40
CA LEU A 45 -6.69 0.28 -6.13
C LEU A 45 -7.59 -0.56 -5.20
N GLY A 46 -7.87 -0.07 -3.98
CA GLY A 46 -8.74 -0.78 -3.03
C GLY A 46 -8.11 -1.98 -2.31
N GLN A 47 -6.79 -2.09 -2.30
CA GLN A 47 -6.05 -3.13 -1.57
C GLN A 47 -6.40 -3.16 -0.08
N ASP A 48 -6.58 -2.00 0.56
CA ASP A 48 -6.94 -1.89 1.98
C ASP A 48 -8.25 -2.62 2.30
N LEU A 49 -9.24 -2.51 1.41
CA LEU A 49 -10.52 -3.18 1.52
C LEU A 49 -10.43 -4.68 1.16
N TRP A 50 -9.65 -5.01 0.13
CA TRP A 50 -9.43 -6.40 -0.28
C TRP A 50 -8.80 -7.24 0.84
N VAL A 51 -7.76 -6.72 1.51
CA VAL A 51 -7.09 -7.40 2.63
C VAL A 51 -8.09 -7.68 3.75
N LEU A 52 -8.92 -6.69 4.11
CA LEU A 52 -9.96 -6.88 5.12
C LEU A 52 -10.93 -7.98 4.71
N GLN A 53 -11.41 -7.96 3.47
CA GLN A 53 -12.37 -8.96 2.99
C GLN A 53 -11.80 -10.38 3.02
N VAL A 54 -10.63 -10.59 2.42
CA VAL A 54 -9.98 -11.92 2.35
C VAL A 54 -9.68 -12.46 3.74
N LEU A 55 -9.35 -11.57 4.69
CA LEU A 55 -9.10 -11.92 6.08
C LEU A 55 -10.36 -11.87 6.96
N LYS A 56 -11.55 -11.78 6.36
CA LYS A 56 -12.85 -11.76 7.06
C LYS A 56 -12.90 -10.70 8.16
N TYR A 57 -12.48 -9.49 7.82
CA TYR A 57 -12.47 -8.30 8.67
C TYR A 57 -11.67 -8.50 9.96
N LYS A 58 -10.59 -9.30 9.89
CA LYS A 58 -9.70 -9.56 11.01
C LYS A 58 -9.30 -8.25 11.69
N ARG A 59 -9.46 -8.21 13.01
CA ARG A 59 -8.95 -7.15 13.89
C ARG A 59 -7.61 -7.56 14.50
N GLU A 60 -6.87 -6.55 14.96
CA GLU A 60 -5.63 -6.74 15.74
C GLU A 60 -4.57 -7.59 15.01
N GLY A 61 -4.50 -7.47 13.68
CA GLY A 61 -3.48 -8.13 12.88
C GLY A 61 -2.12 -7.42 12.93
N PHE A 62 -1.23 -7.86 12.05
CA PHE A 62 0.08 -7.24 11.86
C PHE A 62 0.37 -7.03 10.37
N PHE A 63 0.80 -5.83 9.99
CA PHE A 63 1.17 -5.50 8.61
C PHE A 63 2.65 -5.12 8.48
N LEU A 64 3.17 -5.26 7.25
CA LEU A 64 4.42 -4.67 6.80
C LEU A 64 4.10 -3.86 5.54
N ASP A 65 4.39 -2.56 5.56
CA ASP A 65 4.13 -1.63 4.45
C ASP A 65 5.47 -1.13 3.90
N ILE A 66 5.81 -1.48 2.67
CA ILE A 66 7.09 -1.13 2.03
C ILE A 66 6.82 -0.07 0.97
N GLY A 67 7.47 1.08 1.08
CA GLY A 67 7.13 2.25 0.26
C GLY A 67 5.87 2.94 0.79
N ALA A 68 5.84 3.20 2.10
CA ALA A 68 4.65 3.71 2.79
C ALA A 68 4.34 5.19 2.47
N GLY A 69 5.21 5.90 1.74
CA GLY A 69 5.02 7.29 1.33
C GLY A 69 4.86 8.22 2.52
N ASP A 70 3.89 9.12 2.47
CA ASP A 70 3.53 10.00 3.58
C ASP A 70 2.69 9.31 4.68
N GLY A 71 2.34 8.03 4.48
CA GLY A 71 1.53 7.23 5.38
C GLY A 71 0.01 7.44 5.26
N VAL A 72 -0.47 8.34 4.40
CA VAL A 72 -1.89 8.70 4.29
C VAL A 72 -2.39 8.55 2.88
N GLU A 73 -1.78 9.27 1.94
CA GLU A 73 -2.14 9.23 0.54
C GLU A 73 -1.93 7.82 0.00
N ILE A 74 -2.94 7.28 -0.67
CA ILE A 74 -2.95 5.94 -1.28
C ILE A 74 -2.51 4.80 -0.34
N SER A 75 -2.60 4.97 0.98
CA SER A 75 -2.07 4.01 1.95
C SER A 75 -2.86 2.70 1.97
N ASN A 76 -2.14 1.59 1.80
CA ASN A 76 -2.69 0.24 1.88
C ASN A 76 -3.03 -0.18 3.31
N THR A 77 -2.41 0.45 4.32
CA THR A 77 -2.43 -0.04 5.70
C THR A 77 -3.07 0.93 6.70
N LEU A 78 -3.33 2.20 6.33
CA LEU A 78 -3.90 3.19 7.24
C LEU A 78 -5.22 2.73 7.86
N ARG A 79 -6.10 2.19 7.04
CA ARG A 79 -7.39 1.64 7.48
C ARG A 79 -7.20 0.47 8.43
N LEU A 80 -6.26 -0.44 8.13
CA LEU A 80 -5.97 -1.60 8.97
C LEU A 80 -5.54 -1.16 10.38
N GLU A 81 -4.64 -0.18 10.44
CA GLU A 81 -4.14 0.39 11.70
C GLU A 81 -5.25 1.13 12.46
N ARG A 82 -5.85 2.13 11.84
CA ARG A 82 -6.77 3.08 12.49
C ARG A 82 -8.09 2.44 12.88
N ASP A 83 -8.68 1.64 11.97
CA ASP A 83 -10.08 1.19 12.10
C ASP A 83 -10.17 -0.27 12.60
N PHE A 84 -9.16 -1.08 12.29
CA PHE A 84 -9.12 -2.51 12.63
C PHE A 84 -8.12 -2.85 13.75
N GLY A 85 -7.39 -1.85 14.27
CA GLY A 85 -6.48 -2.01 15.39
C GLY A 85 -5.24 -2.82 15.07
N TRP A 86 -4.87 -2.95 13.78
CA TRP A 86 -3.66 -3.64 13.40
C TRP A 86 -2.43 -2.88 13.88
N ARG A 87 -1.40 -3.63 14.25
CA ARG A 87 -0.05 -3.09 14.47
C ARG A 87 0.78 -3.33 13.22
N GLY A 88 1.94 -2.71 13.12
CA GLY A 88 2.78 -2.96 11.96
C GLY A 88 4.06 -2.16 11.93
N ILE A 89 4.78 -2.36 10.82
CA ILE A 89 5.96 -1.61 10.44
C ILE A 89 5.67 -0.95 9.08
N ALA A 90 5.88 0.36 9.00
CA ALA A 90 5.85 1.12 7.76
C ALA A 90 7.28 1.57 7.42
N ILE A 91 7.71 1.31 6.19
CA ILE A 91 9.08 1.55 5.75
C ILE A 91 9.05 2.54 4.59
N GLU A 92 9.79 3.63 4.74
CA GLU A 92 9.92 4.67 3.72
C GLU A 92 11.33 5.28 3.74
N PRO A 93 12.18 4.97 2.74
CA PRO A 93 13.54 5.53 2.67
C PRO A 93 13.58 7.00 2.22
N SER A 94 12.55 7.50 1.53
CA SER A 94 12.53 8.81 0.90
C SER A 94 12.37 9.97 1.89
N ARG A 95 12.32 11.20 1.36
CA ARG A 95 11.98 12.41 2.13
C ARG A 95 10.58 12.36 2.78
N GLN A 96 9.68 11.49 2.28
CA GLN A 96 8.32 11.37 2.83
C GLN A 96 8.29 10.75 4.23
N PHE A 97 9.39 10.12 4.67
CA PHE A 97 9.51 9.51 5.99
C PHE A 97 9.10 10.44 7.15
N GLU A 98 9.44 11.71 7.07
CA GLU A 98 9.08 12.67 8.13
C GLU A 98 7.57 12.91 8.21
N ALA A 99 6.86 12.87 7.07
CA ALA A 99 5.41 12.91 7.05
C ALA A 99 4.82 11.59 7.58
N LEU A 100 5.34 10.44 7.11
CA LEU A 100 4.97 9.11 7.60
C LEU A 100 4.99 9.03 9.13
N ARG A 101 6.13 9.40 9.73
CA ARG A 101 6.34 9.35 11.18
C ARG A 101 5.34 10.24 11.95
N ARG A 102 4.89 11.34 11.38
CA ARG A 102 3.88 12.22 11.99
C ARG A 102 2.46 11.68 11.84
N ASN A 103 2.19 11.05 10.70
CA ASN A 103 0.87 10.58 10.33
C ASN A 103 0.50 9.21 10.93
N ARG A 104 1.49 8.40 11.31
CA ARG A 104 1.30 7.02 11.76
C ARG A 104 1.64 6.81 13.23
N LYS A 105 0.94 5.85 13.86
CA LYS A 105 1.23 5.38 15.22
C LYS A 105 2.02 4.07 15.22
N CYS A 106 2.07 3.37 14.09
CA CYS A 106 2.88 2.16 13.91
C CYS A 106 4.39 2.44 13.93
N CYS A 107 5.20 1.39 13.96
CA CYS A 107 6.65 1.53 13.89
C CYS A 107 7.05 2.03 12.50
N CYS A 108 7.80 3.12 12.41
CA CYS A 108 8.25 3.70 11.13
C CYS A 108 9.76 3.57 11.00
N LEU A 109 10.25 3.03 9.88
CA LEU A 109 11.68 2.87 9.58
C LEU A 109 12.07 3.62 8.31
N LYS A 110 13.21 4.33 8.36
CA LYS A 110 13.78 5.06 7.22
C LYS A 110 14.91 4.28 6.57
N GLU A 111 14.57 3.08 6.08
CA GLU A 111 15.56 2.12 5.58
C GLU A 111 15.07 1.50 4.27
N CYS A 112 16.00 1.09 3.40
CA CYS A 112 15.66 0.27 2.24
C CYS A 112 15.45 -1.19 2.67
N VAL A 113 14.57 -1.91 1.97
CA VAL A 113 14.39 -3.35 2.14
C VAL A 113 15.11 -4.08 1.00
N GLY A 114 16.06 -4.94 1.35
CA GLY A 114 16.85 -5.72 0.39
C GLY A 114 17.26 -7.07 0.96
N GLU A 115 17.94 -7.88 0.15
CA GLU A 115 18.42 -9.22 0.54
C GLU A 115 19.50 -9.18 1.63
N LYS A 116 20.31 -8.12 1.65
CA LYS A 116 21.49 -7.98 2.50
C LYS A 116 21.51 -6.60 3.16
N GLU A 117 22.16 -6.52 4.31
CA GLU A 117 22.46 -5.25 4.97
C GLU A 117 23.65 -4.58 4.28
N GLU A 118 23.39 -3.46 3.62
CA GLU A 118 24.41 -2.66 2.96
C GLU A 118 23.95 -1.22 2.75
N THR A 119 24.90 -0.31 2.56
CA THR A 119 24.61 1.06 2.14
C THR A 119 24.43 1.11 0.62
N VAL A 120 23.30 1.66 0.17
CA VAL A 120 22.95 1.77 -1.25
C VAL A 120 22.67 3.21 -1.64
N VAL A 121 22.81 3.50 -2.94
CA VAL A 121 22.30 4.74 -3.52
C VAL A 121 20.80 4.57 -3.75
N PHE A 122 20.00 5.35 -3.04
CA PHE A 122 18.56 5.46 -3.23
C PHE A 122 18.25 6.68 -4.11
N VAL A 123 17.41 6.47 -5.13
CA VAL A 123 16.92 7.54 -6.00
C VAL A 123 15.42 7.68 -5.80
N GLU A 124 14.96 8.92 -5.71
CA GLU A 124 13.55 9.29 -5.77
C GLU A 124 13.36 10.18 -7.00
N ASP A 125 12.23 10.05 -7.69
CA ASP A 125 11.93 10.93 -8.83
C ASP A 125 11.53 12.34 -8.34
N TYR A 126 11.96 13.36 -9.10
CA TYR A 126 11.79 14.77 -8.79
C TYR A 126 11.02 15.53 -9.87
N LEU A 127 10.59 14.87 -10.95
CA LEU A 127 9.94 15.54 -12.06
C LEU A 127 8.64 16.24 -11.62
N HIS A 128 8.67 17.57 -11.71
CA HIS A 128 7.51 18.50 -11.69
C HIS A 128 6.92 18.89 -10.34
N GLY A 129 7.56 18.59 -9.21
CA GLY A 129 7.13 19.11 -7.90
C GLY A 129 5.80 18.53 -7.38
N GLU A 130 5.25 17.54 -8.08
CA GLU A 130 4.14 16.71 -7.62
C GLU A 130 4.67 15.44 -6.92
N HIS A 131 3.80 14.79 -6.15
CA HIS A 131 4.11 13.62 -5.33
C HIS A 131 4.46 12.41 -6.21
N ASN A 132 5.73 12.28 -6.61
CA ASN A 132 6.18 11.10 -7.34
C ASN A 132 6.44 9.95 -6.36
N HIS A 133 5.66 8.87 -6.52
CA HIS A 133 5.82 7.63 -5.74
C HIS A 133 6.90 6.71 -6.31
N PHE A 134 7.59 7.12 -7.38
CA PHE A 134 8.65 6.32 -8.00
C PHE A 134 9.99 6.58 -7.30
N SER A 135 10.53 5.52 -6.72
CA SER A 135 11.82 5.53 -6.06
C SER A 135 12.40 4.12 -6.01
N GLY A 136 13.69 4.00 -5.73
CA GLY A 136 14.33 2.69 -5.64
C GLY A 136 15.83 2.73 -5.43
N MET A 137 16.39 1.54 -5.25
CA MET A 137 17.83 1.34 -5.11
C MET A 137 18.47 1.24 -6.50
N VAL A 138 19.39 2.14 -6.85
CA VAL A 138 20.02 2.19 -8.19
C VAL A 138 20.64 0.86 -8.59
N LYS A 139 21.33 0.21 -7.64
CA LYS A 139 22.01 -1.08 -7.83
C LYS A 139 21.06 -2.19 -8.32
N TYR A 140 19.78 -2.09 -7.99
CA TYR A 140 18.76 -3.11 -8.26
C TYR A 140 17.69 -2.63 -9.24
N ALA A 141 17.87 -1.46 -9.85
CA ALA A 141 16.95 -0.96 -10.86
C ALA A 141 17.27 -1.64 -12.21
N ASP A 142 16.32 -2.41 -12.74
CA ASP A 142 16.48 -3.22 -13.96
C ASP A 142 16.82 -2.39 -15.24
N CYS A 143 16.69 -1.05 -15.22
CA CYS A 143 16.84 -0.21 -16.42
C CYS A 143 17.53 1.16 -16.24
N TYR A 144 18.21 1.46 -15.12
CA TYR A 144 19.04 2.68 -15.03
C TYR A 144 20.39 2.47 -15.76
N GLN A 145 20.38 2.42 -17.08
CA GLN A 145 21.57 2.80 -17.84
C GLN A 145 21.73 4.31 -17.68
N GLN A 146 22.85 4.78 -17.10
CA GLN A 146 23.18 6.20 -16.90
C GLN A 146 23.28 7.04 -18.20
N GLN A 147 22.82 6.53 -19.34
CA GLN A 147 22.87 7.15 -20.65
C GLN A 147 21.50 7.05 -21.33
N GLY A 148 20.49 7.70 -20.77
CA GLY A 148 19.22 7.92 -21.47
C GLY A 148 19.24 9.26 -22.18
N THR A 149 19.61 9.29 -23.45
CA THR A 149 18.98 10.23 -24.39
C THR A 149 17.62 9.64 -24.73
N GLU A 150 16.56 10.44 -24.52
CA GLU A 150 15.18 10.14 -24.96
C GLU A 150 15.09 9.73 -26.44
#